data_AF-F3QM58-F1
#
_entry.id   AF-F3QM58-F1
#
_cell.length_a   1.000
_cell.length_b   1.000
_cell.length_c   1.000
_cell.angle_alpha   90.00
_cell.angle_beta   90.00
_cell.angle_gamma   90.00
#
_symmetry.space_group_name_H-M   'P 1'
#
loop_
_entity.id
_entity.type
_entity.pdbx_description
1 polymer ?
#
loop_
_entity_poly.entity_id
_entity_poly.type
_entity_poly.pdbx_seq_one_letter_code
_entity_poly.pdbx_strand_id
1 'polypeptide(L)' 'MLTNCEDELVLNNFLSILAKDIENCPQNLVPMTVEKFIKIFSLVEDIKIDLETPLDEEDDE' A
#
# COMPACT_ATOMS: atom_id res chain seq x y z
N MET A 1 0.31 -10.90 23.28
CA MET A 1 -0.77 -11.22 22.32
C MET A 1 -2.02 -10.42 22.65
N LEU A 2 -1.99 -9.12 22.34
CA LEU A 2 -3.13 -8.18 22.44
C LEU A 2 -3.26 -7.33 21.16
N THR A 3 -2.37 -7.53 20.18
CA THR A 3 -2.21 -6.71 18.97
C THR A 3 -3.39 -6.84 18.01
N ASN A 4 -4.00 -8.03 17.90
CA ASN A 4 -5.07 -8.28 16.93
C ASN A 4 -6.29 -7.34 17.04
N CYS A 5 -6.65 -6.87 18.25
CA CYS A 5 -7.84 -6.03 18.43
C CYS A 5 -7.59 -4.58 17.99
N GLU A 6 -6.43 -4.02 18.31
CA GLU A 6 -6.06 -2.66 17.91
C GLU A 6 -5.76 -2.61 16.40
N ASP A 7 -5.08 -3.63 15.88
CA ASP A 7 -4.79 -3.77 14.45
C ASP A 7 -6.08 -3.85 13.62
N GLU A 8 -7.10 -4.58 14.10
CA GLU A 8 -8.41 -4.65 13.45
C GLU A 8 -9.15 -3.30 13.46
N LEU A 9 -9.07 -2.53 14.56
CA LEU A 9 -9.70 -1.20 14.62
C LEU A 9 -9.02 -0.21 13.68
N VAL A 10 -7.68 -0.22 13.64
CA VAL A 10 -6.90 0.62 12.73
C VAL A 10 -7.20 0.27 11.28
N LEU A 11 -7.22 -1.03 10.95
CA LEU A 11 -7.57 -1.52 9.62
C LEU A 11 -8.98 -1.09 9.22
N ASN A 12 -9.97 -1.27 10.09
CA ASN A 12 -11.35 -0.89 9.81
C ASN A 12 -11.51 0.62 9.60
N ASN A 13 -10.79 1.44 10.36
CA ASN A 13 -10.80 2.89 10.18
C ASN A 13 -10.18 3.28 8.84
N PHE A 14 -9.04 2.70 8.48
CA PHE A 14 -8.40 2.91 7.18
C PHE A 14 -9.33 2.52 6.01
N LEU A 15 -9.94 1.34 6.07
CA LEU A 15 -10.89 0.88 5.04
C LEU A 15 -12.11 1.78 4.94
N SER A 16 -12.60 2.33 6.06
CA SER A 16 -13.72 3.27 6.07
C SER A 16 -13.38 4.60 5.38
N ILE A 17 -12.14 5.09 5.53
CA ILE A 17 -11.65 6.28 4.81
C ILE A 17 -11.60 5.99 3.31
N LEU A 18 -10.99 4.86 2.92
CA LEU A 18 -10.88 4.46 1.52
C LEU A 18 -12.25 4.30 0.85
N ALA A 19 -13.21 3.70 1.56
CA ALA A 19 -14.58 3.54 1.06
C ALA A 19 -15.25 4.89 0.79
N LYS A 20 -15.11 5.86 1.71
CA LYS A 20 -15.62 7.22 1.52
C LYS A 20 -14.97 7.93 0.34
N ASP A 21 -13.66 7.78 0.16
CA ASP A 21 -12.96 8.41 -0.96
C ASP A 21 -13.40 7.84 -2.31
N ILE A 22 -13.62 6.52 -2.38
CA ILE A 22 -14.17 5.86 -3.57
C ILE A 22 -15.59 6.34 -3.88
N GLU A 23 -16.44 6.45 -2.87
CA GLU A 23 -17.82 6.91 -3.01
C GLU A 23 -17.90 8.37 -3.46
N ASN A 24 -17.07 9.25 -2.88
CA ASN A 24 -17.08 10.68 -3.15
C ASN A 24 -16.36 11.06 -4.45
N CYS A 25 -15.34 10.29 -4.85
CA CYS A 25 -14.47 10.60 -5.98
C CYS A 25 -14.30 9.43 -6.97
N PRO A 26 -15.38 8.80 -7.47
CA PRO A 26 -15.28 7.64 -8.36
C PRO A 26 -14.55 7.95 -9.67
N GLN A 27 -14.52 9.21 -10.11
CA GLN A 27 -13.78 9.66 -11.30
C GLN A 27 -12.26 9.46 -11.19
N ASN A 28 -11.72 9.34 -9.98
CA ASN A 28 -10.30 9.10 -9.75
C ASN A 28 -9.93 7.61 -9.92
N LEU A 29 -10.92 6.72 -9.93
CA LEU A 29 -10.71 5.30 -10.21
C LEU A 29 -10.56 5.10 -11.71
N VAL A 30 -9.32 4.82 -12.12
CA VAL A 30 -8.99 4.52 -13.52
C VAL A 30 -8.73 3.02 -13.64
N PRO A 31 -9.29 2.33 -14.64
CA PRO A 31 -8.98 0.93 -14.88
C PRO A 31 -7.48 0.69 -14.99
N MET A 32 -7.01 -0.36 -14.32
CA MET A 32 -5.65 -0.83 -14.50
C MET A 32 -5.53 -1.45 -15.89
N THR A 33 -4.65 -0.88 -16.72
CA THR A 33 -4.35 -1.45 -18.05
C THR A 33 -3.12 -2.34 -17.98
N VAL A 34 -3.05 -3.32 -18.87
CA VAL A 34 -1.87 -4.19 -19.01
C VAL A 34 -0.61 -3.36 -19.28
N GLU A 35 -0.71 -2.30 -20.07
CA GLU A 35 0.40 -1.38 -20.32
C GLU A 35 0.89 -0.68 -19.04
N LYS A 36 -0.03 -0.14 -18.22
CA LYS A 36 0.34 0.49 -16.94
C LYS A 36 0.95 -0.52 -15.99
N PHE A 37 0.41 -1.74 -15.95
CA PHE A 37 0.94 -2.82 -15.14
C PHE A 37 2.37 -3.16 -15.55
N ILE A 38 2.62 -3.42 -16.84
CA ILE A 38 3.97 -3.71 -17.36
C ILE A 38 4.94 -2.58 -17.05
N LYS A 39 4.52 -1.32 -17.25
CA LYS A 39 5.36 -0.15 -16.97
C LYS A 39 5.73 -0.07 -15.49
N ILE A 40 4.77 -0.25 -14.58
CA ILE A 40 5.04 -0.26 -13.13
C ILE A 40 5.95 -1.43 -12.77
N PHE A 41 5.66 -2.62 -13.28
CA PHE A 41 6.44 -3.81 -13.01
C PHE A 41 7.89 -3.65 -13.47
N SER A 42 8.11 -3.11 -14.67
CA SER A 42 9.46 -2.84 -15.21
C SER A 42 10.28 -1.86 -14.39
N LEU A 43 9.65 -1.01 -13.55
CA LEU A 43 10.39 -0.10 -12.67
C LEU A 43 11.00 -0.84 -11.46
N VAL A 44 10.47 -2.03 -11.12
CA VAL A 44 10.85 -2.81 -9.93
C VAL A 44 11.31 -4.23 -10.26
N GLU A 45 11.21 -4.66 -11.53
CA GLU A 45 11.42 -6.04 -11.99
C GLU A 45 12.80 -6.60 -11.60
N ASP A 46 13.83 -5.77 -11.56
CA ASP A 46 15.20 -6.16 -11.20
C ASP A 46 15.61 -5.71 -9.79
N ILE A 47 14.70 -5.12 -9.02
CA ILE A 47 14.95 -4.72 -7.64
C ILE A 47 14.68 -5.92 -6.74
N LYS A 48 15.76 -6.47 -6.15
CA LYS A 48 15.64 -7.44 -5.07
C LYS A 48 15.31 -6.70 -3.79
N ILE A 49 14.03 -6.68 -3.42
CA ILE A 49 13.58 -6.15 -2.13
C ILE A 49 13.76 -7.27 -1.10
N ASP A 50 14.71 -7.07 -0.19
CA ASP A 50 14.86 -7.92 0.98
C ASP A 50 13.96 -7.38 2.10
N LEU A 51 12.90 -8.11 2.42
CA LEU A 51 11.98 -7.78 3.51
C LEU A 51 12.41 -8.39 4.85
N GLU A 52 13.47 -9.21 4.85
CA GLU A 52 14.02 -9.87 6.05
C GLU A 52 15.22 -9.12 6.63
N THR A 53 15.91 -8.31 5.82
CA THR A 53 16.95 -7.40 6.32
C THR A 53 16.31 -6.28 7.15
N PRO A 54 16.68 -6.11 8.43
CA PRO A 54 16.26 -4.97 9.23
C PRO A 54 16.60 -3.65 8.53
N LEU A 55 15.72 -2.66 8.63
CA LEU A 55 16.04 -1.31 8.15
C LEU A 55 17.22 -0.77 8.96
N ASP A 56 18.19 -0.17 8.28
CA ASP A 56 19.31 0.48 8.95
C ASP A 56 18.79 1.64 9.80
N GLU A 57 19.15 1.67 11.08
CA GLU A 57 18.72 2.68 12.05
C GLU A 57 19.33 4.07 11.80
N GLU A 58 20.15 4.23 10.75
CA GLU A 58 20.94 5.44 10.49
C GLU A 58 20.26 6.48 9.57
N ASP A 59 19.05 6.20 9.03
CA ASP A 59 18.31 7.15 8.17
C ASP A 59 17.34 8.07 8.97
N ASP A 60 17.46 8.08 10.31
CA ASP A 60 16.72 8.96 11.24
C ASP A 60 17.52 10.25 11.59
N GLU A 61 18.08 10.96 10.60
CA GLU A 61 18.63 12.33 10.76
C GLU A 61 17.83 13.43 10.03
#